data_AF-A0A1Y4ES56-F1
#
_entry.id   AF-A0A1Y4ES56-F1
#
_cell.length_a   1.000
_cell.length_b   1.000
_cell.length_c   1.000
_cell.angle_alpha   90.00
_cell.angle_beta   90.00
_cell.angle_gamma   90.00
#
_symmetry.space_group_name_H-M   'P 1'
#
loop_
_entity.id
_entity.type
_entity.pdbx_description
1 polymer ?
#
loop_
_entity_poly.entity_id
_entity_poly.type
_entity_poly.pdbx_seq_one_letter_code
_entity_poly.pdbx_strand_id
1 'polypeptide(L)'
;MKIATWNVERLRHKKQLDQIQGLCDGIHADILVLTETDKRLHPDYAFCCETTSLMGDKTIPYAVTENRVSLYTNYPVVRLHQTYDSRTALCAELKTEKGNLLVYGTIIGTLGNRHSSFMEQLHRQCDDIRRLSELGDGICVCGDFNCSFSDNYCFTQAARTTLLDLFRDTGLTLLTERQTECIDHIAVSSSMVTTKRPVLEEWNVDKRLSDHKGIVVTF
;
A
#
# COMPACT_ATOMS: atom_id res chain seq x y z
N MET A 1 13.09 -7.66 8.21
CA MET A 1 11.93 -6.73 8.17
C MET A 1 10.87 -7.38 7.30
N LYS A 2 9.61 -7.35 7.71
CA LYS A 2 8.48 -7.94 7.01
C LYS A 2 7.46 -6.86 6.69
N ILE A 3 7.22 -6.60 5.41
CA ILE A 3 6.31 -5.56 4.91
C ILE A 3 5.17 -6.23 4.17
N ALA A 4 3.94 -5.94 4.58
CA ALA A 4 2.74 -6.54 4.03
C ALA A 4 1.77 -5.47 3.50
N THR A 5 1.05 -5.80 2.42
CA THR A 5 -0.05 -4.98 1.92
C THR A 5 -1.26 -5.84 1.55
N TRP A 6 -2.47 -5.33 1.80
CA TRP A 6 -3.70 -5.98 1.40
C TRP A 6 -4.89 -5.02 1.34
N ASN A 7 -5.59 -5.00 0.21
CA ASN A 7 -6.90 -4.37 0.11
C ASN A 7 -7.95 -5.24 0.80
N VAL A 8 -8.66 -4.70 1.80
CA VAL A 8 -9.66 -5.45 2.60
C VAL A 8 -11.11 -5.12 2.20
N GLU A 9 -11.30 -4.49 1.03
CA GLU A 9 -12.59 -4.25 0.38
C GLU A 9 -13.64 -3.61 1.32
N ARG A 10 -13.22 -2.63 2.10
CA ARG A 10 -14.02 -1.89 3.11
C ARG A 10 -14.73 -2.81 4.10
N LEU A 11 -14.11 -3.95 4.43
CA LEU A 11 -14.74 -5.03 5.19
C LEU A 11 -16.11 -5.43 4.64
N ARG A 12 -16.26 -5.56 3.31
CA ARG A 12 -17.46 -6.13 2.68
C ARG A 12 -17.85 -7.46 3.33
N HIS A 13 -16.84 -8.26 3.69
CA HIS A 13 -16.94 -9.52 4.39
C HIS A 13 -16.96 -9.40 5.93
N LYS A 14 -17.55 -8.33 6.49
CA LYS A 14 -17.58 -8.04 7.95
C LYS A 14 -18.03 -9.17 8.89
N LYS A 15 -18.74 -10.18 8.40
CA LYS A 15 -19.09 -11.38 9.19
C LYS A 15 -17.87 -12.26 9.50
N GLN A 16 -16.80 -12.10 8.74
CA GLN A 16 -15.53 -12.81 8.85
C GLN A 16 -14.45 -11.90 9.47
N LEU A 17 -14.83 -10.85 10.19
CA LEU A 17 -13.90 -9.89 10.80
C LEU A 17 -12.80 -10.58 11.60
N ASP A 18 -13.16 -11.52 12.49
CA ASP A 18 -12.19 -12.26 13.31
C ASP A 18 -11.19 -13.05 12.46
N GLN A 19 -11.63 -13.59 11.32
CA GLN A 19 -10.77 -14.32 10.39
C GLN A 19 -9.84 -13.36 9.63
N ILE A 20 -10.35 -12.22 9.17
CA ILE A 20 -9.57 -11.17 8.51
C ILE A 20 -8.50 -10.64 9.47
N GLN A 21 -8.89 -10.35 10.71
CA GLN A 21 -7.99 -9.88 11.77
C GLN A 21 -6.93 -10.94 12.11
N GLY A 22 -7.34 -12.20 12.31
CA GLY A 22 -6.40 -13.29 12.57
C GLY A 22 -5.39 -13.52 11.44
N LEU A 23 -5.76 -13.24 10.17
CA LEU A 23 -4.80 -13.24 9.06
C LEU A 23 -3.83 -12.07 9.16
N CYS A 24 -4.32 -10.84 9.42
CA CYS A 24 -3.46 -9.68 9.61
C CYS A 24 -2.43 -9.91 10.74
N ASP A 25 -2.88 -10.40 11.90
CA ASP A 25 -2.03 -10.66 13.05
C ASP A 25 -1.06 -11.82 12.79
N GLY A 26 -1.54 -12.90 12.17
CA GLY A 26 -0.76 -14.11 11.88
C GLY A 26 0.34 -13.93 10.82
N ILE A 27 0.30 -12.87 10.02
CA ILE A 27 1.39 -12.53 9.11
C ILE A 27 2.62 -12.07 9.90
N HIS A 28 2.43 -11.51 11.11
CA HIS A 28 3.51 -10.93 11.91
C HIS A 28 4.37 -9.94 11.11
N ALA A 29 3.71 -9.08 10.32
CA ALA A 29 4.42 -8.04 9.58
C ALA A 29 4.95 -6.98 10.55
N ASP A 30 6.13 -6.41 10.29
CA ASP A 30 6.62 -5.25 11.03
C ASP A 30 5.90 -3.96 10.59
N ILE A 31 5.50 -3.92 9.32
CA ILE A 31 4.75 -2.85 8.67
C ILE A 31 3.63 -3.50 7.85
N LEU A 32 2.38 -3.17 8.17
CA LEU A 32 1.19 -3.64 7.46
C LEU A 32 0.42 -2.44 6.90
N VAL A 33 0.27 -2.38 5.58
CA VAL A 33 -0.54 -1.38 4.90
C VAL A 33 -1.82 -2.02 4.39
N LEU A 34 -2.95 -1.61 4.93
CA LEU A 34 -4.27 -2.04 4.46
C LEU A 34 -4.90 -0.95 3.61
N THR A 35 -5.43 -1.31 2.46
CA THR A 35 -6.19 -0.40 1.59
C THR A 35 -7.68 -0.74 1.63
N GLU A 36 -8.54 0.25 1.32
CA GLU A 36 -10.00 0.14 1.42
C GLU A 36 -10.38 -0.48 2.77
N THR A 37 -10.04 0.18 3.86
CA THR A 37 -10.11 -0.37 5.22
C THR A 37 -11.25 0.22 6.03
N ASP A 38 -11.43 -0.30 7.23
CA ASP A 38 -12.43 0.15 8.19
C ASP A 38 -11.92 -0.02 9.62
N LYS A 39 -12.17 0.99 10.47
CA LYS A 39 -11.74 1.09 11.87
C LYS A 39 -12.17 -0.08 12.76
N ARG A 40 -13.12 -0.91 12.34
CA ARG A 40 -13.50 -2.15 13.04
C ARG A 40 -12.41 -3.22 12.95
N LEU A 41 -11.58 -3.19 11.90
CA LEU A 41 -10.40 -4.03 11.79
C LEU A 41 -9.24 -3.32 12.49
N HIS A 42 -8.75 -3.91 13.58
CA HIS A 42 -7.71 -3.32 14.41
C HIS A 42 -6.63 -4.35 14.77
N PRO A 43 -5.77 -4.74 13.82
CA PRO A 43 -4.68 -5.68 14.08
C PRO A 43 -3.79 -5.21 15.23
N ASP A 44 -3.19 -6.14 15.98
CA ASP A 44 -2.48 -5.87 17.23
C ASP A 44 -1.11 -5.20 16.99
N TYR A 45 -1.13 -3.87 16.87
CA TYR A 45 0.05 -3.03 16.62
C TYR A 45 0.07 -1.81 17.55
N ALA A 46 1.27 -1.39 17.96
CA ALA A 46 1.45 -0.24 18.84
C ALA A 46 1.02 1.09 18.18
N PHE A 47 1.15 1.21 16.86
CA PHE A 47 0.84 2.43 16.12
C PHE A 47 -0.06 2.14 14.92
N CYS A 48 -0.99 3.05 14.67
CA CYS A 48 -1.84 3.08 13.48
C CYS A 48 -1.88 4.52 12.91
N CYS A 49 -1.61 4.65 11.62
CA CYS A 49 -1.77 5.90 10.87
C CYS A 49 -2.83 5.69 9.79
N GLU A 50 -3.75 6.64 9.61
CA GLU A 50 -4.87 6.50 8.68
C GLU A 50 -4.96 7.72 7.75
N THR A 51 -5.42 7.50 6.52
CA THR A 51 -5.86 8.60 5.65
C THR A 51 -6.99 9.40 6.29
N THR A 52 -7.07 10.68 5.95
CA THR A 52 -8.13 11.58 6.43
C THR A 52 -9.52 11.02 6.08
N SER A 53 -10.49 11.27 6.98
CA SER A 53 -11.88 10.86 6.79
C SER A 53 -12.46 11.31 5.45
N LEU A 54 -13.25 10.42 4.84
CA LEU A 54 -13.92 10.61 3.56
C LEU A 54 -15.35 11.16 3.72
N MET A 55 -15.72 11.58 4.93
CA MET A 55 -17.04 12.14 5.20
C MET A 55 -17.31 13.34 4.30
N GLY A 56 -18.39 13.23 3.50
CA GLY A 56 -18.78 14.25 2.53
C GLY A 56 -18.18 14.09 1.14
N ASP A 57 -17.39 13.04 0.87
CA ASP A 57 -17.04 12.63 -0.49
C ASP A 57 -18.33 12.23 -1.23
N LYS A 58 -18.67 12.98 -2.29
CA LYS A 58 -19.88 12.76 -3.09
C LYS A 58 -19.68 11.73 -4.18
N THR A 59 -18.43 11.35 -4.47
CA THR A 59 -18.08 10.49 -5.59
C THR A 59 -18.23 9.02 -5.19
N ILE A 60 -17.71 8.64 -4.02
CA ILE A 60 -17.87 7.29 -3.46
C ILE A 60 -18.38 7.44 -2.02
N PRO A 61 -19.55 6.89 -1.67
CA PRO A 61 -20.07 6.98 -0.31
C PRO A 61 -19.29 6.02 0.59
N TYR A 62 -18.39 6.56 1.41
CA TYR A 62 -17.73 5.84 2.51
C TYR A 62 -18.54 5.96 3.80
N ALA A 63 -18.60 4.89 4.59
CA ALA A 63 -19.12 4.94 5.94
C ALA A 63 -18.15 5.69 6.86
N VAL A 64 -18.65 6.18 8.00
CA VAL A 64 -17.87 6.93 9.00
C VAL A 64 -16.64 6.15 9.49
N THR A 65 -16.76 4.82 9.51
CA THR A 65 -15.71 3.91 9.95
C THR A 65 -14.72 3.54 8.86
N GLU A 66 -14.98 3.86 7.60
CA GLU A 66 -14.16 3.44 6.47
C GLU A 66 -13.16 4.51 6.06
N ASN A 67 -12.00 4.08 5.57
CA ASN A 67 -10.95 4.93 5.04
C ASN A 67 -10.18 4.20 3.94
N ARG A 68 -9.40 4.93 3.13
CA ARG A 68 -8.72 4.33 1.98
C ARG A 68 -7.43 3.63 2.36
N VAL A 69 -6.67 4.14 3.32
CA VAL A 69 -5.42 3.50 3.74
C VAL A 69 -5.26 3.57 5.26
N SER A 70 -4.90 2.44 5.87
CA SER A 70 -4.40 2.35 7.25
C SER A 70 -3.03 1.67 7.23
N LEU A 71 -2.07 2.27 7.93
CA LEU A 71 -0.74 1.73 8.17
C LEU A 71 -0.61 1.34 9.63
N TYR A 72 -0.29 0.07 9.87
CA TYR A 72 -0.05 -0.50 11.20
C TYR A 72 1.42 -0.87 11.35
N THR A 73 2.01 -0.57 12.50
CA THR A 73 3.41 -0.91 12.79
C THR A 73 3.72 -0.88 14.28
N ASN A 74 4.78 -1.59 14.66
CA ASN A 74 5.38 -1.52 16.00
C ASN A 74 6.59 -0.56 16.05
N TYR A 75 7.02 -0.04 14.90
CA TYR A 75 8.05 1.00 14.86
C TYR A 75 7.49 2.36 15.31
N PRO A 76 8.22 3.13 16.13
CA PRO A 76 7.81 4.48 16.48
C PRO A 76 7.60 5.35 15.25
N VAL A 77 6.43 5.99 15.18
CA VAL A 77 6.11 6.98 14.15
C VAL A 77 6.75 8.32 14.53
N VAL A 78 7.68 8.79 13.71
CA VAL A 78 8.39 10.06 13.91
C VAL A 78 7.49 11.23 13.51
N ARG A 79 6.90 11.15 12.31
CA ARG A 79 5.95 12.13 11.76
C ARG A 79 5.21 11.58 10.55
N LEU A 80 4.14 12.27 10.16
CA LEU A 80 3.48 12.09 8.87
C LEU A 80 3.95 13.18 7.91
N HIS A 81 4.39 12.76 6.72
CA HIS A 81 4.73 13.67 5.62
C HIS A 81 3.48 14.02 4.83
N GLN A 82 3.42 15.27 4.35
CA GLN A 82 2.33 15.71 3.49
C GLN A 82 2.36 14.93 2.17
N THR A 83 1.19 14.44 1.76
CA THR A 83 0.90 13.91 0.43
C THR A 83 0.02 14.90 -0.33
N TYR A 84 -0.08 14.77 -1.65
CA TYR A 84 -0.94 15.56 -2.51
C TYR A 84 -2.42 15.47 -2.09
N ASP A 85 -2.88 14.26 -1.78
CA ASP A 85 -4.23 14.02 -1.25
C ASP A 85 -4.17 13.05 -0.06
N SER A 86 -4.30 13.62 1.14
CA SER A 86 -4.29 12.87 2.41
C SER A 86 -5.48 11.94 2.60
N ARG A 87 -6.46 11.96 1.67
CA ARG A 87 -7.59 11.03 1.66
C ARG A 87 -7.27 9.74 0.89
N THR A 88 -6.30 9.74 -0.03
CA THR A 88 -5.96 8.57 -0.87
C THR A 88 -4.62 7.94 -0.51
N ALA A 89 -3.73 8.71 0.09
CA ALA A 89 -2.40 8.24 0.47
C ALA A 89 -1.94 8.87 1.79
N LEU A 90 -1.07 8.15 2.49
CA LEU A 90 -0.36 8.64 3.68
C LEU A 90 1.12 8.29 3.55
N CYS A 91 1.99 9.08 4.19
CA CYS A 91 3.41 8.78 4.27
C CYS A 91 3.87 8.92 5.72
N ALA A 92 4.18 7.80 6.37
CA ALA A 92 4.69 7.78 7.73
C ALA A 92 6.21 7.62 7.74
N GLU A 93 6.92 8.44 8.51
CA GLU A 93 8.32 8.23 8.81
C GLU A 93 8.45 7.36 10.05
N LEU A 94 9.01 6.17 9.88
CA LEU A 94 9.16 5.17 10.92
C LEU A 94 10.62 5.09 11.36
N LYS A 95 10.86 5.08 12.67
CA LYS A 95 12.18 4.85 13.22
C LYS A 95 12.46 3.35 13.29
N THR A 96 13.28 2.84 12.38
CA THR A 96 13.66 1.42 12.31
C THR A 96 15.07 1.20 12.86
N GLU A 97 15.50 -0.05 13.01
CA GLU A 97 16.88 -0.38 13.42
C GLU A 97 17.93 0.03 12.38
N LYS A 98 17.52 0.25 11.13
CA LYS A 98 18.40 0.60 10.01
C LYS A 98 18.38 2.08 9.63
N GLY A 99 17.72 2.92 10.44
CA GLY A 99 17.50 4.34 10.13
C GLY A 99 16.02 4.64 9.91
N ASN A 100 15.73 5.86 9.48
CA ASN A 100 14.36 6.28 9.27
C ASN A 100 13.87 5.80 7.90
N LEU A 101 12.76 5.07 7.90
CA LEU A 101 12.10 4.58 6.69
C LEU A 101 10.81 5.36 6.45
N LEU A 102 10.66 5.95 5.27
CA LEU A 102 9.38 6.46 4.83
C LEU A 102 8.52 5.30 4.31
N VAL A 103 7.28 5.22 4.76
CA VAL A 103 6.30 4.26 4.24
C VAL A 103 5.13 5.02 3.64
N TYR A 104 5.06 5.01 2.31
CA TYR A 104 4.01 5.61 1.51
C TYR A 104 2.94 4.56 1.21
N GLY A 105 1.85 4.59 1.96
CA GLY A 105 0.68 3.74 1.76
C GLY A 105 -0.33 4.42 0.83
N THR A 106 -0.82 3.73 -0.20
CA THR A 106 -1.69 4.37 -1.20
C THR A 106 -2.72 3.48 -1.89
N ILE A 107 -3.78 4.11 -2.40
CA ILE A 107 -4.57 3.63 -3.53
C ILE A 107 -4.32 4.57 -4.73
N ILE A 108 -3.79 4.03 -5.82
CA ILE A 108 -3.66 4.78 -7.08
C ILE A 108 -4.95 4.59 -7.88
N GLY A 109 -5.69 5.67 -8.11
CA GLY A 109 -6.88 5.61 -8.94
C GLY A 109 -8.08 5.00 -8.24
N THR A 110 -8.70 5.74 -7.32
CA THR A 110 -9.79 5.25 -6.45
C THR A 110 -11.07 4.79 -7.19
N LEU A 111 -11.19 5.12 -8.48
CA LEU A 111 -12.30 4.68 -9.35
C LEU A 111 -11.86 3.61 -10.36
N GLY A 112 -10.69 3.01 -10.14
CA GLY A 112 -10.07 2.05 -11.04
C GLY A 112 -9.31 2.69 -12.19
N ASN A 113 -8.47 1.89 -12.84
CA ASN A 113 -7.50 2.38 -13.84
C ASN A 113 -8.05 2.74 -15.22
N ARG A 114 -9.34 2.52 -15.44
CA ARG A 114 -10.04 2.93 -16.67
C ARG A 114 -10.79 4.24 -16.51
N HIS A 115 -10.88 4.77 -15.29
CA HIS A 115 -11.52 6.05 -15.04
C HIS A 115 -10.65 7.20 -15.54
N SER A 116 -11.29 8.26 -16.05
CA SER A 116 -10.59 9.41 -16.65
C SER A 116 -9.66 10.15 -15.68
N SER A 117 -9.95 10.08 -14.38
CA SER A 117 -9.12 10.68 -13.32
C SER A 117 -7.87 9.87 -12.97
N PHE A 118 -7.73 8.63 -13.46
CA PHE A 118 -6.65 7.73 -13.05
C PHE A 118 -5.27 8.32 -13.32
N MET A 119 -5.02 8.76 -14.54
CA MET A 119 -3.68 9.25 -14.93
C MET A 119 -3.31 10.54 -14.20
N GLU A 120 -4.28 11.42 -13.92
CA GLU A 120 -4.02 12.60 -13.10
C GLU A 120 -3.62 12.22 -11.68
N GLN A 121 -4.37 11.31 -11.03
CA GLN A 121 -4.04 10.83 -9.68
C GLN A 121 -2.68 10.13 -9.66
N LEU A 122 -2.40 9.29 -10.65
CA LEU A 122 -1.11 8.62 -10.80
C LEU A 122 0.03 9.64 -10.86
N HIS A 123 -0.05 10.64 -11.75
CA HIS A 123 1.01 11.65 -11.86
C HIS A 123 1.23 12.43 -10.57
N ARG A 124 0.15 12.82 -9.87
CA ARG A 124 0.27 13.52 -8.57
C ARG A 124 0.96 12.69 -7.51
N GLN A 125 0.66 11.39 -7.47
CA GLN A 125 1.35 10.48 -6.55
C GLN A 125 2.79 10.18 -7.00
N CYS A 126 3.09 10.15 -8.30
CA CYS A 126 4.47 10.10 -8.78
C CYS A 126 5.28 11.30 -8.28
N ASP A 127 4.70 12.50 -8.29
CA ASP A 127 5.35 13.72 -7.78
C ASP A 127 5.64 13.63 -6.28
N ASP A 128 4.69 13.09 -5.50
CA ASP A 128 4.93 12.79 -4.08
C ASP A 128 6.07 11.79 -3.91
N ILE A 129 6.04 10.67 -4.62
CA ILE A 129 7.05 9.62 -4.48
C ILE A 129 8.44 10.14 -4.86
N ARG A 130 8.57 10.92 -5.94
CA ARG A 130 9.86 11.56 -6.29
C ARG A 130 10.37 12.45 -5.16
N ARG A 131 9.53 13.40 -4.71
CA ARG A 131 9.89 14.33 -3.65
C ARG A 131 10.24 13.61 -2.35
N LEU A 132 9.50 12.57 -1.99
CA LEU A 132 9.71 11.82 -0.75
C LEU A 132 10.90 10.85 -0.85
N SER A 133 11.22 10.33 -2.04
CA SER A 133 12.39 9.45 -2.22
C SER A 133 13.72 10.17 -2.02
N GLU A 134 13.72 11.50 -2.10
CA GLU A 134 14.85 12.36 -1.76
C GLU A 134 14.99 12.60 -0.25
N LEU A 135 14.01 12.15 0.56
CA LEU A 135 13.93 12.36 2.00
C LEU A 135 14.15 11.04 2.76
N GLY A 136 14.97 11.08 3.81
CA GLY A 136 15.21 9.93 4.70
C GLY A 136 16.26 8.95 4.19
N ASP A 137 16.42 7.82 4.91
CA ASP A 137 17.42 6.79 4.60
C ASP A 137 16.89 5.77 3.56
N GLY A 138 15.58 5.80 3.30
CA GLY A 138 14.90 5.00 2.30
C GLY A 138 13.38 5.20 2.34
N ILE A 139 12.71 4.71 1.30
CA ILE A 139 11.25 4.74 1.16
C ILE A 139 10.72 3.36 0.75
N CYS A 140 9.57 2.99 1.28
CA CYS A 140 8.73 1.90 0.84
C CYS A 140 7.40 2.47 0.33
N VAL A 141 7.07 2.20 -0.93
CA VAL A 141 5.78 2.54 -1.53
C VAL A 141 4.97 1.25 -1.63
N CYS A 142 3.80 1.20 -0.98
CA CYS A 142 2.97 0.02 -1.01
C CYS A 142 1.47 0.32 -0.92
N GLY A 143 0.66 -0.63 -1.39
CA GLY A 143 -0.79 -0.49 -1.45
C GLY A 143 -1.35 -0.97 -2.79
N ASP A 144 -2.54 -0.50 -3.13
CA ASP A 144 -3.27 -0.87 -4.34
C ASP A 144 -2.89 0.10 -5.48
N PHE A 145 -2.13 -0.37 -6.45
CA PHE A 145 -1.70 0.45 -7.57
C PHE A 145 -2.70 0.42 -8.74
N ASN A 146 -3.77 -0.40 -8.65
CA ASN A 146 -4.70 -0.66 -9.74
C ASN A 146 -4.01 -1.00 -11.08
N CYS A 147 -2.83 -1.61 -11.02
CA CYS A 147 -2.03 -1.92 -12.20
C CYS A 147 -1.17 -3.15 -11.95
N SER A 148 -1.39 -4.23 -12.71
CA SER A 148 -0.49 -5.38 -12.73
C SER A 148 0.79 -5.05 -13.50
N PHE A 149 1.88 -5.74 -13.17
CA PHE A 149 3.17 -5.64 -13.86
C PHE A 149 3.56 -6.92 -14.61
N SER A 150 2.98 -8.08 -14.26
CA SER A 150 3.37 -9.37 -14.84
C SER A 150 2.44 -9.87 -15.95
N ASP A 151 1.20 -9.40 -16.02
CA ASP A 151 0.16 -9.91 -16.93
C ASP A 151 -0.85 -8.83 -17.34
N ASN A 152 -1.96 -9.19 -17.99
CA ASN A 152 -2.96 -8.21 -18.45
C ASN A 152 -4.07 -7.91 -17.42
N TYR A 153 -3.95 -8.40 -16.18
CA TYR A 153 -4.94 -8.17 -15.13
C TYR A 153 -4.93 -6.69 -14.72
N CYS A 154 -6.06 -5.99 -14.85
CA CYS A 154 -6.12 -4.54 -14.59
C CYS A 154 -4.93 -3.80 -15.25
N PHE A 155 -4.63 -4.10 -16.51
CA PHE A 155 -3.49 -3.52 -17.22
C PHE A 155 -3.90 -2.33 -18.07
N THR A 156 -3.10 -1.26 -17.98
CA THR A 156 -2.98 -0.27 -19.05
C THR A 156 -1.50 -0.01 -19.31
N GLN A 157 -1.13 0.13 -20.59
CA GLN A 157 0.26 0.38 -20.97
C GLN A 157 0.77 1.70 -20.36
N ALA A 158 -0.05 2.75 -20.39
CA ALA A 158 0.31 4.05 -19.85
C ALA A 158 0.63 3.97 -18.35
N ALA A 159 -0.25 3.38 -17.54
CA ALA A 159 -0.03 3.27 -16.09
C ALA A 159 1.25 2.48 -15.76
N ARG A 160 1.42 1.31 -16.39
CA ARG A 160 2.58 0.45 -16.14
C ARG A 160 3.86 1.15 -16.51
N THR A 161 3.93 1.76 -17.70
CA THR A 161 5.12 2.48 -18.15
C THR A 161 5.44 3.63 -17.21
N THR A 162 4.45 4.45 -16.83
CA THR A 162 4.65 5.56 -15.89
C THR A 162 5.18 5.10 -14.53
N LEU A 163 4.65 4.01 -13.98
CA LEU A 163 5.12 3.47 -12.69
C LEU A 163 6.52 2.85 -12.79
N LEU A 164 6.80 2.08 -13.84
CA LEU A 164 8.14 1.51 -14.06
C LEU A 164 9.20 2.60 -14.28
N ASP A 165 8.86 3.64 -15.03
CA ASP A 165 9.72 4.80 -15.23
C ASP A 165 9.96 5.53 -13.92
N LEU A 166 8.90 5.78 -13.12
CA LEU A 166 9.05 6.35 -11.77
C LEU A 166 10.02 5.53 -10.92
N PHE A 167 9.83 4.21 -10.84
CA PHE A 167 10.67 3.35 -10.00
C PHE A 167 12.13 3.35 -10.45
N ARG A 168 12.38 3.30 -11.77
CA ARG A 168 13.73 3.44 -12.31
C ARG A 168 14.34 4.79 -11.95
N ASP A 169 13.62 5.89 -12.16
CA ASP A 169 14.12 7.25 -11.99
C ASP A 169 14.37 7.60 -10.51
N THR A 170 13.63 6.98 -9.59
CA THR A 170 13.76 7.17 -8.13
C THR A 170 14.62 6.11 -7.44
N GLY A 171 15.18 5.15 -8.19
CA GLY A 171 16.00 4.07 -7.64
C GLY A 171 15.21 3.10 -6.75
N LEU A 172 13.91 2.91 -7.01
CA LEU A 172 13.05 1.94 -6.33
C LEU A 172 13.06 0.60 -7.07
N THR A 173 13.11 -0.49 -6.30
CA THR A 173 12.91 -1.85 -6.79
C THR A 173 11.48 -2.28 -6.47
N LEU A 174 10.71 -2.62 -7.51
CA LEU A 174 9.38 -3.23 -7.37
C LEU A 174 9.51 -4.73 -7.05
N LEU A 175 9.32 -5.12 -5.79
CA LEU A 175 9.57 -6.50 -5.33
C LEU A 175 8.49 -7.48 -5.77
N THR A 176 7.30 -6.96 -6.03
CA THR A 176 6.09 -7.72 -6.38
C THR A 176 5.83 -7.74 -7.89
N GLU A 177 6.76 -7.26 -8.72
CA GLU A 177 6.58 -7.08 -10.18
C GLU A 177 6.08 -8.34 -10.90
N ARG A 178 6.53 -9.51 -10.44
CA ARG A 178 6.30 -10.79 -11.11
C ARG A 178 5.03 -11.52 -10.63
N GLN A 179 4.30 -10.96 -9.66
CA GLN A 179 3.11 -11.62 -9.13
C GLN A 179 1.92 -11.44 -10.09
N THR A 180 1.39 -12.55 -10.56
CA THR A 180 0.24 -12.58 -11.48
C THR A 180 -1.06 -12.29 -10.76
N GLU A 181 -2.04 -11.76 -11.49
CA GLU A 181 -3.37 -11.37 -10.98
C GLU A 181 -3.29 -10.51 -9.71
N CYS A 182 -2.30 -9.61 -9.71
CA CYS A 182 -1.94 -8.78 -8.59
C CYS A 182 -1.89 -7.31 -9.03
N ILE A 183 -2.52 -6.45 -8.23
CA ILE A 183 -2.44 -4.99 -8.35
C ILE A 183 -1.97 -4.33 -7.06
N ASP A 184 -1.78 -5.11 -6.00
CA ASP A 184 -1.26 -4.68 -4.71
C ASP A 184 0.24 -4.91 -4.68
N HIS A 185 1.00 -3.85 -4.46
CA HIS A 185 2.43 -3.89 -4.73
C HIS A 185 3.27 -3.31 -3.62
N ILE A 186 4.52 -3.75 -3.57
CA ILE A 186 5.54 -3.28 -2.63
C ILE A 186 6.78 -2.93 -3.46
N ALA A 187 7.10 -1.64 -3.50
CA ALA A 187 8.34 -1.11 -4.04
C ALA A 187 9.16 -0.48 -2.90
N VAL A 188 10.48 -0.64 -2.93
CA VAL A 188 11.38 -0.10 -1.89
C VAL A 188 12.61 0.53 -2.50
N SER A 189 13.26 1.45 -1.79
CA SER A 189 14.61 1.92 -2.13
C SER A 189 15.54 0.75 -2.36
N SER A 190 16.28 0.77 -3.47
CA SER A 190 17.16 -0.34 -3.85
C SER A 190 18.25 -0.60 -2.80
N SER A 191 18.62 0.40 -1.99
CA SER A 191 19.50 0.27 -0.84
C SER A 191 18.98 -0.69 0.24
N MET A 192 17.66 -0.92 0.31
CA MET A 192 17.03 -1.86 1.25
C MET A 192 17.15 -3.32 0.79
N VAL A 193 17.39 -3.55 -0.49
CA VAL A 193 17.54 -4.90 -1.06
C VAL A 193 18.98 -5.36 -0.81
N THR A 194 19.15 -6.20 0.21
CA THR A 194 20.47 -6.77 0.54
C THR A 194 20.91 -7.85 -0.47
N THR A 195 22.08 -8.46 -0.28
CA THR A 195 22.57 -9.55 -1.13
C THR A 195 21.67 -10.79 -1.10
N LYS A 196 20.90 -11.00 -0.03
CA LYS A 196 19.87 -12.04 0.02
C LYS A 196 18.60 -11.53 -0.64
N ARG A 197 18.08 -12.31 -1.59
CA ARG A 197 16.80 -12.01 -2.25
C ARG A 197 15.67 -12.04 -1.21
N PRO A 198 14.79 -11.03 -1.20
CA PRO A 198 13.59 -11.07 -0.36
C PRO A 198 12.70 -12.27 -0.70
N VAL A 199 12.01 -12.80 0.31
CA VAL A 199 11.02 -13.87 0.17
C VAL A 199 9.64 -13.24 0.02
N LEU A 200 8.86 -13.70 -0.97
CA LEU A 200 7.48 -13.29 -1.18
C LEU A 200 6.52 -14.41 -0.84
N GLU A 201 5.44 -14.04 -0.14
CA GLU A 201 4.33 -14.92 0.18
C GLU A 201 3.00 -14.21 -0.11
N GLU A 202 1.97 -14.97 -0.46
CA GLU A 202 0.63 -14.46 -0.73
C GLU A 202 -0.40 -15.16 0.18
N TRP A 203 -1.43 -14.45 0.61
CA TRP A 203 -2.59 -15.03 1.30
C TRP A 203 -3.90 -14.54 0.67
N ASN A 204 -5.02 -15.14 1.08
CA ASN A 204 -6.33 -14.91 0.45
C ASN A 204 -6.27 -15.12 -1.08
N VAL A 205 -5.49 -16.12 -1.53
CA VAL A 205 -5.29 -16.43 -2.96
C VAL A 205 -6.60 -16.84 -3.64
N ASP A 206 -7.54 -17.42 -2.87
CA ASP A 206 -8.88 -17.78 -3.32
C ASP A 206 -9.86 -16.59 -3.34
N LYS A 207 -9.41 -15.39 -2.92
CA LYS A 207 -10.16 -14.12 -2.93
C LYS A 207 -11.50 -14.21 -2.21
N ARG A 208 -11.57 -14.98 -1.12
CA ARG A 208 -12.83 -15.21 -0.36
C ARG A 208 -13.14 -14.15 0.69
N LEU A 209 -12.11 -13.50 1.23
CA LEU A 209 -12.24 -12.50 2.31
C LEU A 209 -12.13 -11.06 1.81
N SER A 210 -11.62 -10.91 0.59
CA SER A 210 -11.47 -9.70 -0.21
C SER A 210 -11.26 -10.17 -1.65
N ASP A 211 -11.65 -9.37 -2.65
CA ASP A 211 -11.35 -9.63 -4.05
C ASP A 211 -9.86 -9.43 -4.42
N HIS A 212 -9.04 -9.01 -3.46
CA HIS A 212 -7.59 -8.89 -3.56
C HIS A 212 -6.85 -9.98 -2.79
N LYS A 213 -5.70 -10.38 -3.33
CA LYS A 213 -4.71 -11.17 -2.59
C LYS A 213 -3.97 -10.25 -1.63
N GLY A 214 -3.62 -10.76 -0.46
CA GLY A 214 -2.63 -10.09 0.36
C GLY A 214 -1.22 -10.54 -0.02
N ILE A 215 -0.25 -9.62 0.06
CA ILE A 215 1.14 -9.89 -0.30
C ILE A 215 2.07 -9.40 0.79
N VAL A 216 3.08 -10.22 1.10
CA VAL A 216 4.12 -9.89 2.08
C VAL A 216 5.50 -10.16 1.51
N VAL A 217 6.43 -9.27 1.87
CA VAL A 217 7.85 -9.40 1.54
C VAL A 217 8.66 -9.46 2.82
N THR A 218 9.55 -10.45 2.92
CA THR A 218 10.47 -10.63 4.05
C THR A 218 11.91 -10.42 3.59
N PHE A 219 12.62 -9.50 4.25
CA PHE A 219 14.04 -9.18 4.06
C PHE A 219 14.93 -9.79 5.14
#